data_AF-A0A3B5MCP2-F1
#
_entry.id   AF-A0A3B5MCP2-F1
#
_cell.length_a   1.000
_cell.length_b   1.000
_cell.length_c   1.000
_cell.angle_alpha   90.00
_cell.angle_beta   90.00
_cell.angle_gamma   90.00
#
_symmetry.space_group_name_H-M   'P 1'
#
loop_
_entity.id
_entity.type
_entity.pdbx_description
1 polymer ?
#
loop_
_entity_poly.entity_id
_entity_poly.type
_entity_poly.pdbx_seq_one_letter_code
_entity_poly.pdbx_strand_id
1 'polypeptide(L)'
;VPSSLPVFLTMCVLMGFSVATVFLLPWSMLPDVIDDFALRHPSCKDLEPLFFSGYAFCSKLAGGLSVGLSTMILQVVGYKAGACNHGDEVVTALVVLFSPAPVTLLLIGMGIFHTYPVNERNGLELKQQKYEQTKESSQNQNCQQTLSSLVLMTQNQTDFTTVIHHLAGYPPPQL
;
A
#
# COMPACT_ATOMS: atom_id res chain seq x y z
N VAL A 1 -1.50 -11.34 37.13
CA VAL A 1 -0.59 -11.69 36.01
C VAL A 1 -0.23 -10.43 35.20
N PRO A 2 0.75 -9.60 35.63
CA PRO A 2 1.09 -8.35 34.92
C PRO A 2 2.35 -8.43 34.04
N SER A 3 3.12 -9.52 34.07
CA SER A 3 4.43 -9.65 33.39
C SER A 3 4.35 -10.06 31.91
N SER A 4 3.19 -10.50 31.41
CA SER A 4 3.03 -10.96 30.01
C SER A 4 2.66 -9.84 29.03
N LEU A 5 2.23 -8.67 29.52
CA LEU A 5 1.91 -7.51 28.67
C LEU A 5 3.07 -7.04 27.77
N PRO A 6 4.32 -6.87 28.27
CA PRO A 6 5.42 -6.44 27.41
C PRO A 6 5.75 -7.50 26.34
N VAL A 7 5.67 -8.79 26.68
CA VAL A 7 5.87 -9.88 25.72
C VAL A 7 4.82 -9.83 24.62
N PHE A 8 3.54 -9.67 24.99
CA PHE A 8 2.45 -9.53 24.03
C PHE A 8 2.63 -8.30 23.12
N LEU A 9 3.01 -7.16 23.70
CA LEU A 9 3.24 -5.93 22.93
C LEU A 9 4.37 -6.11 21.90
N THR A 10 5.49 -6.70 22.29
CA THR A 10 6.63 -6.93 21.38
C THR A 10 6.26 -7.89 20.23
N MET A 11 5.51 -8.96 20.52
CA MET A 11 5.00 -9.87 19.49
C MET A 11 4.03 -9.17 18.52
N CYS A 12 3.16 -8.31 19.04
CA CYS A 12 2.20 -7.56 18.25
C CYS A 12 2.90 -6.56 17.31
N VAL A 13 3.95 -5.86 17.78
CA VAL A 13 4.76 -4.96 16.96
C VAL A 13 5.50 -5.71 15.86
N LEU A 14 6.13 -6.85 16.18
CA LEU A 14 6.84 -7.67 15.20
C LEU A 14 5.89 -8.23 14.13
N MET A 15 4.73 -8.75 14.53
CA MET A 15 3.69 -9.19 13.59
C MET A 15 3.20 -8.02 12.72
N GLY A 16 2.92 -6.86 13.31
CA GLY A 16 2.47 -5.68 12.59
C GLY A 16 3.49 -5.22 11.53
N PHE A 17 4.77 -5.19 11.89
CA PHE A 17 5.84 -4.87 10.93
C PHE A 17 5.90 -5.88 9.78
N SER A 18 5.87 -7.19 10.08
CA SER A 18 5.88 -8.22 9.04
C SER A 18 4.70 -8.10 8.07
N VAL A 19 3.49 -7.88 8.59
CA VAL A 19 2.29 -7.72 7.76
C VAL A 19 2.39 -6.44 6.92
N ALA A 20 2.89 -5.35 7.49
CA ALA A 20 3.11 -4.11 6.75
C ALA A 20 4.11 -4.30 5.61
N THR A 21 5.22 -4.99 5.83
CA THR A 21 6.21 -5.29 4.78
C THR A 21 5.59 -6.10 3.64
N VAL A 22 4.84 -7.16 3.96
CA VAL A 22 4.17 -8.01 2.95
C VAL A 22 3.08 -7.23 2.20
N PHE A 23 2.41 -6.29 2.86
CA PHE A 23 1.41 -5.45 2.19
C PHE A 23 2.08 -4.43 1.27
N LEU A 24 3.15 -3.77 1.71
CA LEU A 24 3.83 -2.72 0.94
C LEU A 24 4.69 -3.26 -0.21
N LEU A 25 5.24 -4.48 -0.10
CA LEU A 25 6.11 -5.08 -1.12
C LEU A 25 5.42 -5.13 -2.50
N PRO A 26 4.22 -5.72 -2.64
CA PRO A 26 3.51 -5.77 -3.91
C PRO A 26 3.19 -4.37 -4.44
N TRP A 27 2.75 -3.43 -3.59
CA TRP A 27 2.43 -2.08 -4.03
C TRP A 27 3.64 -1.32 -4.60
N SER A 28 4.83 -1.52 -4.04
CA SER A 28 6.05 -0.86 -4.53
C SER A 28 6.71 -1.58 -5.71
N MET A 29 6.55 -2.90 -5.81
CA MET A 29 7.16 -3.73 -6.87
C MET A 29 6.27 -3.86 -8.10
N LEU A 30 4.94 -3.78 -7.95
CA LEU A 30 3.99 -3.90 -9.05
C LEU A 30 4.21 -2.85 -10.16
N PRO A 31 4.33 -1.53 -9.88
CA PRO A 31 4.58 -0.55 -10.93
C PRO A 31 5.94 -0.72 -11.61
N ASP A 32 6.95 -1.22 -10.87
CA ASP A 32 8.30 -1.48 -11.40
C ASP A 32 8.28 -2.63 -12.44
N VAL A 33 7.56 -3.70 -12.12
CA VAL A 33 7.37 -4.86 -13.01
C VAL A 33 6.55 -4.49 -14.24
N ILE A 34 5.46 -3.73 -14.06
CA ILE A 34 4.60 -3.26 -15.16
C ILE A 34 5.41 -2.39 -16.14
N ASP A 35 6.26 -1.49 -15.63
CA ASP A 35 7.12 -0.64 -16.46
C ASP A 35 8.16 -1.46 -17.26
N ASP A 36 8.82 -2.43 -16.62
CA ASP A 36 9.78 -3.33 -17.29
C ASP A 36 9.11 -4.22 -18.36
N PHE A 37 7.88 -4.69 -18.12
CA PHE A 37 7.08 -5.42 -19.10
C PHE A 37 6.69 -4.54 -20.30
N ALA A 38 6.26 -3.30 -20.06
CA ALA A 38 5.90 -2.36 -21.12
C ALA A 38 7.09 -2.00 -22.01
N LEU A 39 8.30 -1.95 -21.44
CA LEU A 39 9.55 -1.67 -22.19
C LEU A 39 9.99 -2.85 -23.07
N ARG A 40 9.84 -4.08 -22.58
CA ARG A 40 10.26 -5.30 -23.30
C ARG A 40 9.28 -5.73 -24.38
N HIS A 41 8.00 -5.37 -24.26
CA HIS A 41 6.95 -5.76 -25.20
C HIS A 41 6.18 -4.54 -25.73
N PRO A 42 6.78 -3.74 -26.65
CA PRO A 42 6.15 -2.53 -27.19
C PRO A 42 4.83 -2.81 -27.94
N SER A 43 4.60 -4.04 -28.38
CA SER A 43 3.36 -4.48 -29.04
C SER A 43 2.23 -4.87 -28.07
N CYS A 44 2.51 -5.01 -26.77
CA CYS A 44 1.56 -5.47 -25.75
C CYS A 44 1.47 -4.48 -24.57
N LYS A 45 1.38 -3.18 -24.88
CA LYS A 45 1.39 -2.08 -23.90
C LYS A 45 0.12 -1.99 -23.03
N ASP A 46 -0.97 -2.66 -23.42
CA ASP A 46 -2.29 -2.59 -22.75
C ASP A 46 -2.53 -3.68 -21.68
N LEU A 47 -1.50 -4.41 -21.22
CA LEU A 47 -1.65 -5.43 -20.18
C LEU A 47 -1.57 -4.88 -18.75
N GLU A 48 -1.23 -3.61 -18.59
CA GLU A 48 -1.15 -2.89 -17.31
C GLU A 48 -2.45 -3.01 -16.45
N PRO A 49 -3.67 -2.87 -17.01
CA PRO A 49 -4.91 -3.07 -16.27
C PRO A 49 -5.17 -4.53 -15.86
N LEU A 50 -4.63 -5.50 -16.60
CA LEU A 50 -4.79 -6.93 -16.32
C LEU A 50 -4.04 -7.32 -15.04
N PHE A 51 -2.83 -6.79 -14.83
CA PHE A 51 -2.08 -7.03 -13.61
C PHE A 51 -2.74 -6.40 -12.37
N PHE A 52 -3.26 -5.18 -12.51
CA PHE A 52 -3.96 -4.48 -11.43
C PHE A 52 -5.28 -5.19 -11.05
N SER A 53 -6.09 -5.52 -12.06
CA SER A 53 -7.36 -6.24 -11.84
C SER A 53 -7.15 -7.68 -11.36
N GLY A 54 -6.14 -8.38 -11.87
CA GLY A 54 -5.75 -9.71 -11.40
C GLY A 54 -5.33 -9.71 -9.93
N TYR A 55 -4.51 -8.74 -9.50
CA TYR A 55 -4.15 -8.58 -8.09
C TYR A 55 -5.37 -8.34 -7.19
N ALA A 56 -6.26 -7.42 -7.58
CA ALA A 56 -7.47 -7.11 -6.82
C ALA A 56 -8.46 -8.30 -6.79
N PHE A 57 -8.58 -9.03 -7.90
CA PHE A 57 -9.38 -10.24 -8.02
C PHE A 57 -8.84 -11.34 -7.11
N CYS A 58 -7.54 -11.65 -7.19
CA CYS A 58 -6.88 -12.65 -6.34
C CYS A 58 -7.03 -12.30 -4.86
N SER A 59 -6.94 -11.02 -4.48
CA SER A 59 -7.12 -10.59 -3.09
C SER A 59 -8.54 -10.83 -2.59
N LYS A 60 -9.56 -10.52 -3.40
CA LYS A 60 -10.97 -10.80 -3.07
C LYS A 60 -11.27 -12.30 -3.05
N LEU A 61 -10.70 -13.04 -4.00
CA LEU A 61 -10.84 -14.49 -4.10
C LEU A 61 -10.16 -15.18 -2.92
N ALA A 62 -8.96 -14.76 -2.51
CA ALA A 62 -8.28 -15.32 -1.34
C ALA A 62 -9.07 -15.09 -0.04
N GLY A 63 -9.62 -13.87 0.14
CA GLY A 63 -10.51 -13.57 1.25
C GLY A 63 -11.77 -14.45 1.25
N GLY A 64 -12.42 -14.60 0.10
CA GLY A 64 -13.60 -15.47 -0.03
C GLY A 64 -13.29 -16.96 0.15
N LEU A 65 -12.18 -17.43 -0.43
CA LEU A 65 -11.73 -18.82 -0.35
C LEU A 65 -11.34 -19.19 1.09
N SER A 66 -10.67 -18.29 1.82
CA SER A 66 -10.33 -18.48 3.23
C SER A 66 -11.58 -18.69 4.08
N VAL A 67 -12.58 -17.80 3.95
CA VAL A 67 -13.85 -17.91 4.70
C VAL A 67 -14.65 -19.14 4.28
N GLY A 68 -14.71 -19.44 2.97
CA GLY A 68 -15.41 -20.61 2.45
C GLY A 68 -14.79 -21.93 2.91
N LEU A 69 -13.46 -22.03 2.83
CA LEU A 69 -12.72 -23.20 3.27
C LEU A 69 -12.83 -23.40 4.78
N SER A 70 -12.75 -22.32 5.56
CA SER A 70 -13.01 -22.34 7.01
C SER A 70 -14.38 -22.96 7.31
N THR A 71 -15.41 -22.49 6.61
CA THR A 71 -16.79 -22.94 6.82
C THR A 71 -16.94 -24.42 6.46
N MET A 72 -16.41 -24.86 5.31
CA MET A 72 -16.45 -26.27 4.90
C MET A 72 -15.76 -27.19 5.90
N ILE A 73 -14.58 -26.81 6.39
CA ILE A 73 -13.83 -27.61 7.36
C ILE A 73 -14.60 -27.70 8.69
N LEU A 74 -15.16 -26.59 9.18
CA LEU A 74 -15.96 -26.59 10.41
C LEU A 74 -17.22 -27.48 10.31
N GLN A 75 -17.86 -27.51 9.13
CA GLN A 75 -19.01 -28.40 8.90
C GLN A 75 -18.60 -29.88 8.89
N VAL A 76 -17.45 -30.22 8.30
CA VAL A 76 -16.94 -31.59 8.24
C VAL A 76 -16.53 -32.11 9.62
N VAL A 77 -15.90 -31.26 10.45
CA VAL A 77 -15.46 -31.60 11.82
C VAL A 77 -16.63 -31.59 12.83
N GLY A 78 -17.86 -31.35 12.37
CA GLY A 78 -19.07 -31.44 13.21
C GLY A 78 -19.17 -30.32 14.24
N TYR A 79 -18.69 -29.11 13.92
CA TYR A 79 -18.78 -27.96 14.81
C TYR A 79 -20.23 -27.64 15.21
N LYS A 80 -20.52 -27.69 16.52
CA LYS A 80 -21.82 -27.30 17.09
C LYS A 80 -21.71 -25.98 17.85
N ALA A 81 -22.28 -24.93 17.27
CA ALA A 81 -22.36 -23.62 17.91
C ALA A 81 -23.14 -23.72 19.24
N GLY A 82 -22.48 -23.38 20.36
CA GLY A 82 -23.10 -23.34 21.69
C GLY A 82 -22.96 -24.60 22.55
N ALA A 83 -22.19 -25.61 22.14
CA ALA A 83 -21.90 -26.77 22.99
C ALA A 83 -20.90 -26.41 24.12
N CYS A 84 -21.18 -26.82 25.36
CA CYS A 84 -20.30 -26.56 26.52
C CYS A 84 -18.90 -27.22 26.43
N ASN A 85 -18.73 -28.19 25.54
CA ASN A 85 -17.47 -28.88 25.30
C ASN A 85 -17.24 -28.97 23.78
N HIS A 86 -16.24 -28.26 23.27
CA HIS A 86 -15.82 -28.36 21.88
C HIS A 86 -14.74 -29.44 21.80
N GLY A 87 -14.90 -30.41 20.90
CA GLY A 87 -13.90 -31.48 20.75
C GLY A 87 -12.54 -30.93 20.28
N ASP A 88 -11.45 -31.52 20.74
CA ASP A 88 -10.06 -31.16 20.38
C ASP A 88 -9.82 -31.12 18.86
N GLU A 89 -10.62 -31.85 18.09
CA GLU A 89 -10.57 -31.87 16.61
C GLU A 89 -10.91 -30.50 16.00
N VAL A 90 -11.89 -29.77 16.55
CA VAL A 90 -12.28 -28.42 16.09
C VAL A 90 -11.15 -27.43 16.31
N VAL A 91 -10.52 -27.49 17.49
CA VAL A 91 -9.42 -26.60 17.87
C VAL A 91 -8.21 -26.86 16.96
N THR A 92 -7.89 -28.13 16.74
CA THR A 92 -6.80 -28.53 15.84
C THR A 92 -7.07 -28.07 14.40
N ALA A 93 -8.29 -28.23 13.90
CA ALA A 93 -8.67 -27.75 12.57
C ALA A 93 -8.51 -26.23 12.45
N LEU A 94 -8.93 -25.46 13.46
CA LEU A 94 -8.79 -24.01 13.47
C LEU A 94 -7.31 -23.56 13.48
N VAL A 95 -6.47 -24.24 14.28
CA VAL A 95 -5.01 -23.98 14.36
C VAL A 95 -4.33 -24.29 13.04
N VAL A 96 -4.65 -25.44 12.43
CA VAL A 96 -4.11 -25.83 11.12
C VAL A 96 -4.58 -24.88 10.02
N LEU A 97 -5.79 -24.36 10.12
CA LEU A 97 -6.29 -23.42 9.13
C LEU A 97 -5.56 -22.07 9.18
N PHE A 98 -5.29 -21.56 10.38
CA PHE A 98 -4.82 -20.20 10.56
C PHE A 98 -3.29 -20.05 10.64
N SER A 99 -2.54 -21.14 10.82
CA SER A 99 -1.08 -21.10 10.94
C SER A 99 -0.34 -21.77 9.76
N PRO A 100 -0.44 -23.09 9.51
CA PRO A 100 0.33 -23.71 8.43
C PRO A 100 -0.16 -23.31 7.03
N ALA A 101 -1.46 -23.04 6.83
CA ALA A 101 -1.95 -22.58 5.52
C ALA A 101 -1.33 -21.22 5.10
N PRO A 102 -1.38 -20.14 5.91
CA PRO A 102 -0.70 -18.90 5.53
C PRO A 102 0.82 -19.03 5.49
N VAL A 103 1.44 -19.85 6.36
CA VAL A 103 2.90 -20.08 6.34
C VAL A 103 3.34 -20.77 5.04
N THR A 104 2.63 -21.81 4.60
CA THR A 104 2.92 -22.48 3.32
C THR A 104 2.74 -21.55 2.13
N LEU A 105 1.69 -20.73 2.10
CA LEU A 105 1.51 -19.70 1.07
C LEU A 105 2.68 -18.71 1.05
N LEU A 106 3.15 -18.26 2.23
CA LEU A 106 4.30 -17.37 2.34
C LEU A 106 5.59 -18.02 1.85
N LEU A 107 5.82 -19.30 2.17
CA LEU A 107 6.99 -20.05 1.70
C LEU A 107 6.96 -20.21 0.17
N ILE A 108 5.80 -20.47 -0.42
CA ILE A 108 5.62 -20.51 -1.87
C ILE A 108 5.94 -19.15 -2.47
N GLY A 109 5.39 -18.07 -1.92
CA GLY A 109 5.68 -16.70 -2.34
C GLY A 109 7.18 -16.35 -2.27
N MET A 110 7.84 -16.74 -1.18
CA MET A 110 9.28 -16.59 -1.00
C MET A 110 10.08 -17.41 -2.02
N GLY A 111 9.65 -18.63 -2.34
CA GLY A 111 10.25 -19.45 -3.39
C GLY A 111 10.14 -18.80 -4.77
N ILE A 112 8.98 -18.24 -5.12
CA ILE A 112 8.79 -17.50 -6.37
C ILE A 112 9.70 -16.26 -6.42
N PHE A 113 9.82 -15.52 -5.32
CA PHE A 113 10.73 -14.37 -5.21
C PHE A 113 12.20 -14.77 -5.35
N HIS A 114 12.60 -15.89 -4.78
CA HIS A 114 13.97 -16.40 -4.91
C HIS A 114 14.28 -16.92 -6.32
N THR A 115 13.28 -17.47 -7.02
CA THR A 115 13.41 -17.93 -8.40
C THR A 115 13.30 -16.79 -9.41
N TYR A 116 12.97 -15.58 -8.95
CA TYR A 116 13.11 -14.34 -9.70
C TYR A 116 14.53 -13.81 -9.46
N PRO A 117 15.55 -14.22 -10.25
CA PRO A 117 16.89 -13.71 -10.06
C PRO A 117 16.81 -12.18 -10.14
N VAL A 118 17.21 -11.53 -9.04
CA VAL A 118 17.59 -10.12 -9.01
C VAL A 118 18.67 -9.96 -10.08
N ASN A 119 18.24 -9.68 -11.30
CA ASN A 119 19.13 -9.23 -12.36
C ASN A 119 19.51 -7.82 -11.96
N GLU A 120 20.57 -7.74 -11.17
CA GLU A 120 21.33 -6.57 -10.74
C GLU A 120 21.68 -5.60 -11.89
N ARG A 121 21.40 -5.99 -13.14
CA ARG A 121 21.57 -5.18 -14.35
C ARG A 121 20.51 -4.10 -14.57
N ASN A 122 19.30 -4.22 -14.02
CA ASN A 122 18.23 -3.21 -14.20
C ASN A 122 18.10 -2.26 -12.99
N GLY A 123 18.51 -2.70 -11.80
CA GLY A 123 18.33 -1.94 -10.56
C GLY A 123 19.20 -0.68 -10.47
N LEU A 124 20.32 -0.60 -11.19
CA LEU A 124 21.17 0.60 -11.23
C LEU A 124 20.56 1.72 -12.08
N GLU A 125 20.00 1.37 -13.25
CA GLU A 125 19.36 2.35 -14.14
C GLU A 125 18.02 2.85 -13.56
N LEU A 126 17.20 1.96 -12.99
CA LEU A 126 15.95 2.36 -12.31
C LEU A 126 16.20 3.14 -11.01
N LYS A 127 17.28 2.84 -10.27
CA LYS A 127 17.65 3.67 -9.09
C LYS A 127 18.07 5.08 -9.48
N GLN A 128 18.76 5.26 -10.60
CA GLN A 128 19.13 6.59 -11.08
C GLN A 128 17.88 7.39 -11.47
N GLN A 129 16.96 6.78 -12.21
CA GLN A 129 15.70 7.44 -12.59
C GLN A 129 14.79 7.75 -11.39
N LYS A 130 14.67 6.83 -10.42
CA LYS A 130 13.87 7.04 -9.21
C LYS A 130 14.50 8.07 -8.25
N TYR A 131 15.84 8.19 -8.23
CA TYR A 131 16.54 9.27 -7.51
C TYR A 131 16.27 10.64 -8.14
N GLU A 132 16.24 10.73 -9.47
CA GLU A 132 15.88 11.94 -10.21
C GLU A 132 14.42 12.34 -9.95
N GLN A 133 13.46 11.39 -9.99
CA GLN A 133 12.05 11.68 -9.70
C GLN A 133 11.77 12.07 -8.23
N THR A 134 12.51 11.50 -7.27
CA THR A 134 12.41 11.88 -5.85
C THR A 134 12.96 13.30 -5.61
N LYS A 135 14.00 13.69 -6.35
CA LYS A 135 14.53 15.06 -6.36
C LYS A 135 13.54 16.05 -6.98
N GLU A 136 12.94 15.70 -8.12
CA GLU A 136 11.95 16.56 -8.78
C GLU A 136 10.71 16.76 -7.91
N SER A 137 10.22 15.72 -7.24
CA SER A 137 9.09 15.84 -6.30
C SER A 137 9.41 16.72 -5.08
N SER A 138 10.63 16.67 -4.57
CA SER A 138 11.08 17.50 -3.44
C SER A 138 11.35 18.96 -3.86
N GLN A 139 11.82 19.19 -5.10
CA GLN A 139 12.10 20.52 -5.63
C GLN A 139 10.83 21.23 -6.13
N ASN A 140 9.87 20.49 -6.69
CA ASN A 140 8.57 21.00 -7.11
C ASN A 140 7.73 21.40 -5.88
N GLN A 141 7.77 20.61 -4.80
CA GLN A 141 7.16 20.99 -3.52
C GLN A 141 7.79 22.26 -2.93
N ASN A 142 9.11 22.38 -2.93
CA ASN A 142 9.77 23.60 -2.42
C ASN A 142 9.44 24.84 -3.26
N CYS A 143 9.49 24.75 -4.60
CA CYS A 143 9.18 25.86 -5.50
C CYS A 143 7.70 26.30 -5.41
N GLN A 144 6.79 25.34 -5.30
CA GLN A 144 5.36 25.63 -5.14
C GLN A 144 5.08 26.28 -3.78
N GLN A 145 5.78 25.89 -2.73
CA GLN A 145 5.64 26.48 -1.39
C GLN A 145 6.23 27.90 -1.29
N THR A 146 7.36 28.19 -1.96
CA THR A 146 7.86 29.57 -2.09
C THR A 146 6.98 30.43 -2.96
N LEU A 147 6.44 29.91 -4.07
CA LEU A 147 5.50 30.63 -4.94
C LEU A 147 4.19 30.94 -4.20
N SER A 148 3.61 29.98 -3.45
CA SER A 148 2.43 30.23 -2.62
C SER A 148 2.70 31.26 -1.52
N SER A 149 3.89 31.25 -0.91
CA SER A 149 4.28 32.25 0.08
C SER A 149 4.50 33.64 -0.53
N LEU A 150 5.09 33.74 -1.72
CA LEU A 150 5.29 34.99 -2.47
C LEU A 150 3.97 35.57 -3.00
N VAL A 151 3.02 34.72 -3.41
CA VAL A 151 1.66 35.11 -3.81
C VAL A 151 0.88 35.63 -2.61
N LEU A 152 0.96 34.99 -1.44
CA LEU A 152 0.32 35.50 -0.22
C LEU A 152 0.94 36.83 0.26
N MET A 153 2.25 37.02 0.08
CA MET A 153 2.89 38.31 0.40
C MET A 153 2.52 39.42 -0.59
N THR A 154 2.32 39.10 -1.88
CA THR A 154 1.82 40.09 -2.86
C THR A 154 0.33 40.38 -2.68
N GLN A 155 -0.50 39.40 -2.31
CA GLN A 155 -1.94 39.61 -2.09
C GLN A 155 -2.21 40.51 -0.87
N ASN A 156 -1.44 40.36 0.21
CA ASN A 156 -1.58 41.20 1.41
C ASN A 156 -1.25 42.68 1.15
N GLN A 157 -0.34 42.98 0.20
CA GLN A 157 -0.03 44.35 -0.22
C GLN A 157 -1.08 44.96 -1.17
N THR A 158 -1.69 44.15 -2.05
CA THR A 158 -2.76 44.61 -2.94
C THR A 158 -4.09 44.84 -2.21
N ASP A 159 -4.38 44.06 -1.16
CA ASP A 159 -5.59 44.22 -0.35
C ASP A 159 -5.52 45.51 0.48
N PHE A 160 -4.39 45.79 1.13
CA PHE A 160 -4.19 47.02 1.89
C PHE A 160 -4.26 48.29 1.03
N THR A 161 -3.72 48.23 -0.20
CA THR A 161 -3.80 49.36 -1.15
C THR A 161 -5.24 49.57 -1.66
N THR A 162 -6.00 48.49 -1.84
CA THR A 162 -7.42 48.54 -2.28
C THR A 162 -8.34 49.04 -1.18
N VAL A 163 -8.11 48.67 0.09
CA VAL A 163 -8.86 49.18 1.24
C VAL A 163 -8.59 50.67 1.47
N ILE A 164 -7.35 51.14 1.28
CA ILE A 164 -7.02 52.57 1.30
C ILE A 164 -7.72 53.31 0.15
N HIS A 165 -7.78 52.72 -1.06
CA HIS A 165 -8.44 53.32 -2.21
C HIS A 165 -9.98 53.34 -2.08
N HIS A 166 -10.58 52.33 -1.44
CA HIS A 166 -12.03 52.24 -1.21
C HIS A 166 -12.51 53.13 -0.06
N LEU A 167 -11.64 53.48 0.90
CA LEU A 167 -11.93 54.47 1.95
C LEU A 167 -11.75 55.92 1.47
N ALA A 168 -11.04 56.16 0.37
CA ALA A 168 -10.76 57.49 -0.16
C ALA A 168 -11.80 58.05 -1.16
N GLY A 169 -12.80 57.28 -1.58
CA GLY A 169 -13.97 57.80 -2.31
C GLY A 169 -13.66 58.54 -3.61
N TYR A 170 -12.69 58.10 -4.41
CA TYR A 170 -12.39 58.72 -5.71
C TYR A 170 -13.04 57.96 -6.89
N PRO A 171 -13.70 58.65 -7.83
CA PRO A 171 -14.34 58.02 -8.99
C PRO A 171 -13.31 57.48 -9.99
N PRO A 172 -13.61 56.40 -10.73
CA PRO A 172 -12.68 55.83 -11.70
C PRO A 172 -12.47 56.78 -12.90
N PRO A 173 -11.22 56.94 -13.40
CA PRO A 173 -10.95 57.69 -14.62
C PRO A 173 -11.39 56.88 -15.85
N GLN A 174 -12.09 57.55 -16.76
CA GLN A 174 -12.48 57.05 -18.07
C GLN A 174 -11.27 57.01 -19.01
N LEU A 175 -10.95 55.84 -19.56
CA LEU A 175 -10.54 55.68 -20.97
C LEU A 175 -10.67 54.21 -21.41
#